data_AF-A0A538HJC1-F1
#
_entry.id   AF-A0A538HJC1-F1
#
_cell.length_a   1.000
_cell.length_b   1.000
_cell.length_c   1.000
_cell.angle_alpha   90.00
_cell.angle_beta   90.00
_cell.angle_gamma   90.00
#
_symmetry.space_group_name_H-M   'P 1'
#
loop_
_entity.id
_entity.type
_entity.pdbx_description
1 polymer ?
#
loop_
_entity_poly.entity_id
_entity_poly.type
_entity_poly.pdbx_seq_one_letter_code
_entity_poly.pdbx_strand_id
1 'polypeptide(L)'
;MTTGLFADDSVTRRVNSEGVLGLGGGRALLMQLAHPAVAEGVADHSDFETDPFGRLRRTIEAETTLVFGTVEEAHATAARIRAVHERVTGAGYQANDPELLLWVHATLVDTALRVYTRFVRPLRRNEAEAYYDESTRLAELLGVPRHR
;
A
#
# COMPACT_ATOMS: atom_id res chain seq x y z
N MET A 1 -5.83 -23.89 7.36
CA MET A 1 -6.86 -22.85 7.14
C MET A 1 -6.13 -21.54 7.19
N THR A 2 -6.12 -20.78 6.10
CA THR A 2 -5.48 -19.46 6.08
C THR A 2 -6.32 -18.49 6.90
N THR A 3 -5.78 -18.04 8.04
CA THR A 3 -6.49 -17.14 8.95
C THR A 3 -6.48 -15.68 8.46
N GLY A 4 -5.63 -15.34 7.49
CA GLY A 4 -5.49 -13.99 6.91
C GLY A 4 -5.74 -13.89 5.40
N LEU A 5 -5.63 -12.67 4.87
CA LEU A 5 -5.81 -12.37 3.43
C LEU A 5 -4.79 -13.09 2.53
N PHE A 6 -3.60 -13.36 3.09
CA PHE A 6 -2.49 -14.05 2.46
C PHE A 6 -2.15 -15.34 3.20
N ALA A 7 -1.73 -16.37 2.47
CA ALA A 7 -1.24 -17.61 3.07
C ALA A 7 0.03 -17.35 3.91
N ASP A 8 0.23 -18.12 4.97
CA ASP A 8 1.35 -17.96 5.91
C ASP A 8 2.72 -18.02 5.21
N ASP A 9 2.83 -18.82 4.15
CA ASP A 9 4.03 -19.02 3.33
C ASP A 9 4.06 -18.19 2.03
N SER A 10 3.10 -17.26 1.86
CA SER A 10 3.02 -16.37 0.70
C SER A 10 4.25 -15.49 0.52
N VAL A 11 4.52 -15.09 -0.73
CA VAL A 11 5.63 -14.19 -1.01
C VAL A 11 5.37 -12.81 -0.39
N THR A 12 4.12 -12.35 -0.39
CA THR A 12 3.69 -11.09 0.21
C THR A 12 4.05 -11.03 1.69
N ARG A 13 3.71 -12.06 2.49
CA ARG A 13 4.04 -12.06 3.92
C ARG A 13 5.54 -12.12 4.16
N ARG A 14 6.27 -12.92 3.38
CA ARG A 14 7.74 -13.01 3.49
C ARG A 14 8.44 -11.70 3.14
N VAL A 15 8.00 -11.00 2.11
CA VAL A 15 8.60 -9.71 1.71
C VAL A 15 8.26 -8.64 2.73
N ASN A 16 6.99 -8.54 3.13
CA ASN A 16 6.52 -7.50 4.06
C ASN A 16 6.92 -7.73 5.53
N SER A 17 7.51 -8.88 5.87
CA SER A 17 8.05 -9.11 7.22
C SER A 17 9.41 -8.46 7.42
N GLU A 18 10.03 -7.97 6.35
CA GLU A 18 11.36 -7.36 6.40
C GLU A 18 11.27 -5.88 6.79
N GLY A 19 11.70 -5.54 8.00
CA GLY A 19 11.66 -4.16 8.50
C GLY A 19 12.43 -3.15 7.62
N VAL A 20 13.38 -3.63 6.79
CA VAL A 20 14.12 -2.79 5.84
C VAL A 20 13.22 -2.15 4.78
N LEU A 21 12.02 -2.69 4.53
CA LEU A 21 11.04 -2.08 3.62
C LEU A 21 10.65 -0.66 4.05
N GLY A 22 10.70 -0.35 5.34
CA GLY A 22 10.43 1.00 5.85
C GLY A 22 11.36 2.08 5.26
N LEU A 23 12.59 1.72 4.86
CA LEU A 23 13.51 2.63 4.17
C LEU A 23 12.98 3.07 2.79
N GLY A 24 12.06 2.31 2.21
CA GLY A 24 11.38 2.62 0.96
C GLY A 24 10.30 3.70 1.07
N GLY A 25 9.85 4.05 2.28
CA GLY A 25 8.71 4.95 2.48
C GLY A 25 8.87 6.31 1.77
N GLY A 26 10.06 6.92 1.87
CA GLY A 26 10.35 8.18 1.19
C GLY A 26 10.31 8.06 -0.35
N ARG A 27 10.79 6.93 -0.89
CA ARG A 27 10.72 6.65 -2.33
C ARG A 27 9.28 6.49 -2.80
N ALA A 28 8.49 5.68 -2.10
CA ALA A 28 7.08 5.47 -2.41
C ALA A 28 6.33 6.80 -2.40
N LEU A 29 6.55 7.64 -1.38
CA LEU A 29 5.94 8.96 -1.28
C LEU A 29 6.30 9.85 -2.47
N LEU A 30 7.58 9.95 -2.84
CA LEU A 30 8.00 10.76 -4.00
C LEU A 30 7.35 10.27 -5.31
N MET A 31 7.21 8.96 -5.50
CA MET A 31 6.50 8.42 -6.66
C MET A 31 5.00 8.70 -6.62
N GLN A 32 4.38 8.63 -5.44
CA GLN A 32 2.95 8.95 -5.27
C GLN A 32 2.69 10.40 -5.66
N LEU A 33 3.52 11.32 -5.16
CA LEU A 33 3.45 12.77 -5.45
C LEU A 33 3.81 13.12 -6.90
N ALA A 34 4.33 12.19 -7.70
CA ALA A 34 4.54 12.42 -9.13
C ALA A 34 3.21 12.46 -9.92
N HIS A 35 2.10 12.00 -9.33
CA HIS A 35 0.77 12.18 -9.92
C HIS A 35 0.11 13.47 -9.38
N PRO A 36 -0.24 14.47 -10.22
CA PRO A 36 -0.72 15.77 -9.76
C PRO A 36 -1.93 15.71 -8.83
N ALA A 37 -2.93 14.87 -9.15
CA ALA A 37 -4.11 14.70 -8.30
C ALA A 37 -3.80 14.11 -6.90
N VAL A 38 -2.77 13.25 -6.81
CA VAL A 38 -2.32 12.70 -5.52
C VAL A 38 -1.54 13.76 -4.74
N ALA A 39 -0.69 14.53 -5.42
CA ALA A 39 0.04 15.64 -4.82
C ALA A 39 -0.90 16.69 -4.22
N GLU A 40 -1.93 17.11 -4.98
CA GLU A 40 -2.94 18.06 -4.50
C GLU A 40 -3.70 17.49 -3.31
N GLY A 41 -4.17 16.24 -3.37
CA GLY A 41 -4.87 15.60 -2.26
C GLY A 41 -4.02 15.48 -0.99
N VAL A 42 -2.70 15.29 -1.12
CA VAL A 42 -1.78 15.30 0.02
C VAL A 42 -1.59 16.72 0.55
N ALA A 43 -1.42 17.72 -0.31
CA ALA A 43 -1.24 19.11 0.09
C ALA A 43 -2.46 19.65 0.86
N ASP A 44 -3.67 19.31 0.41
CA ASP A 44 -4.92 19.81 0.98
C ASP A 44 -5.31 19.10 2.29
N HIS A 45 -5.03 17.80 2.42
CA HIS A 45 -5.62 16.95 3.48
C HIS A 45 -4.62 16.26 4.40
N SER A 46 -3.31 16.35 4.15
CA SER A 46 -2.32 15.62 4.93
C SER A 46 -1.61 16.47 5.97
N ASP A 47 -1.45 15.91 7.17
CA ASP A 47 -0.58 16.43 8.23
C ASP A 47 0.90 16.05 8.04
N PHE A 48 1.34 15.81 6.80
CA PHE A 48 2.69 15.28 6.54
C PHE A 48 3.80 16.25 6.97
N GLU A 49 3.57 17.56 6.81
CA GLU A 49 4.56 18.57 7.19
C GLU A 49 4.73 18.70 8.71
N THR A 50 3.66 18.45 9.47
CA THR A 50 3.63 18.66 10.92
C THR A 50 3.83 17.37 11.73
N ASP A 51 3.47 16.21 11.17
CA ASP A 51 3.63 14.88 11.78
C ASP A 51 4.07 13.80 10.75
N PRO A 52 5.25 13.94 10.11
CA PRO A 52 5.71 12.99 9.09
C PRO A 52 5.93 11.58 9.64
N PHE A 53 6.45 11.48 10.87
CA PHE A 53 6.73 10.19 11.51
C PHE A 53 5.47 9.50 12.02
N GLY A 54 4.51 10.24 12.59
CA GLY A 54 3.23 9.66 12.97
C GLY A 54 2.41 9.23 11.75
N ARG A 55 2.47 9.98 10.63
CA ARG A 55 1.88 9.55 9.35
C ARG A 55 2.49 8.25 8.86
N LEU A 56 3.83 8.16 8.82
CA LEU A 56 4.53 6.95 8.41
C LEU A 56 4.15 5.76 9.30
N ARG A 57 4.13 5.95 10.62
CA ARG A 57 3.71 4.91 11.58
C ARG A 57 2.30 4.41 11.30
N ARG A 58 1.33 5.30 11.05
CA ARG A 58 -0.06 4.93 10.70
C ARG A 58 -0.13 4.09 9.42
N THR A 59 0.68 4.45 8.41
CA THR A 59 0.78 3.66 7.18
C THR A 59 1.35 2.26 7.45
N ILE A 60 2.44 2.16 8.21
CA ILE A 60 3.06 0.87 8.55
C ILE A 60 2.10 0.00 9.37
N GLU A 61 1.39 0.57 10.34
CA GLU A 61 0.39 -0.16 11.15
C GLU A 61 -0.76 -0.69 10.29
N ALA A 62 -1.26 0.13 9.37
CA ALA A 62 -2.31 -0.27 8.45
C ALA A 62 -1.83 -1.39 7.50
N GLU A 63 -0.66 -1.23 6.88
CA GLU A 63 -0.07 -2.22 5.99
C GLU A 63 0.21 -3.54 6.72
N THR A 64 0.76 -3.47 7.93
CA THR A 64 0.99 -4.65 8.79
C THR A 64 -0.32 -5.39 9.06
N THR A 65 -1.38 -4.67 9.42
CA THR A 65 -2.70 -5.28 9.68
C THR A 65 -3.28 -5.90 8.42
N LEU A 66 -3.14 -5.24 7.26
CA LEU A 66 -3.64 -5.74 5.98
C LEU A 66 -2.91 -7.02 5.52
N VAL A 67 -1.62 -7.15 5.82
CA VAL A 67 -0.79 -8.29 5.39
C VAL A 67 -0.78 -9.45 6.39
N PHE A 68 -0.73 -9.15 7.69
CA PHE A 68 -0.50 -10.14 8.74
C PHE A 68 -1.70 -10.38 9.66
N GLY A 69 -2.71 -9.51 9.62
CA GLY A 69 -3.93 -9.66 10.41
C GLY A 69 -4.86 -10.76 9.89
N THR A 70 -5.94 -10.99 10.63
CA THR A 70 -7.01 -11.87 10.15
C THR A 70 -7.74 -11.27 8.96
N VAL A 71 -8.53 -12.08 8.25
CA VAL A 71 -9.40 -11.58 7.18
C VAL A 71 -10.31 -10.46 7.70
N GLU A 72 -10.91 -10.61 8.87
CA GLU A 72 -11.78 -9.61 9.49
C GLU A 72 -11.02 -8.30 9.79
N GLU A 73 -9.81 -8.39 10.34
CA GLU A 73 -8.97 -7.23 10.65
C GLU A 73 -8.54 -6.48 9.37
N ALA A 74 -8.18 -7.22 8.32
CA ALA A 74 -7.84 -6.66 7.01
C ALA A 74 -9.04 -5.93 6.40
N HIS A 75 -10.23 -6.55 6.39
CA HIS A 75 -11.46 -5.93 5.90
C HIS A 75 -11.85 -4.67 6.69
N ALA A 76 -11.76 -4.72 8.03
CA ALA A 76 -12.05 -3.57 8.89
C ALA A 76 -11.07 -2.43 8.66
N THR A 77 -9.78 -2.74 8.49
CA THR A 77 -8.74 -1.75 8.19
C THR A 77 -8.95 -1.11 6.84
N ALA A 78 -9.26 -1.89 5.80
CA ALA A 78 -9.56 -1.37 4.48
C ALA A 78 -10.82 -0.48 4.47
N ALA A 79 -11.88 -0.88 5.19
CA ALA A 79 -13.09 -0.06 5.34
C ALA A 79 -12.80 1.29 6.00
N ARG A 80 -11.97 1.30 7.06
CA ARG A 80 -11.52 2.53 7.72
C ARG A 80 -10.70 3.43 6.77
N ILE A 81 -9.79 2.86 5.99
CA ILE A 81 -9.02 3.62 4.99
C ILE A 81 -9.97 4.27 3.97
N ARG A 82 -10.91 3.50 3.41
CA ARG A 82 -11.91 4.03 2.47
C ARG A 82 -12.75 5.15 3.07
N ALA A 83 -13.19 5.02 4.33
CA ALA A 83 -13.96 6.03 5.03
C ALA A 83 -13.15 7.33 5.30
N VAL A 84 -11.83 7.23 5.50
CA VAL A 84 -10.96 8.41 5.53
C VAL A 84 -10.87 9.02 4.13
N HIS A 85 -10.62 8.21 3.11
CA HIS A 85 -10.50 8.65 1.72
C HIS A 85 -11.80 9.26 1.15
N GLU A 86 -12.97 8.91 1.67
CA GLU A 86 -14.26 9.55 1.32
C GLU A 86 -14.25 11.05 1.59
N ARG A 87 -13.45 11.50 2.56
CA ARG A 87 -13.33 12.93 2.94
C ARG A 87 -12.21 13.64 2.19
N VAL A 88 -11.32 12.89 1.53
CA VAL A 88 -10.18 13.43 0.78
C VAL A 88 -10.62 13.64 -0.66
N THR A 89 -11.30 14.74 -0.89
CA THR A 89 -11.81 15.15 -2.20
C THR A 89 -11.53 16.63 -2.42
N GLY A 90 -11.36 17.02 -3.68
CA GLY A 90 -11.09 18.40 -4.06
C GLY A 90 -11.32 18.63 -5.55
N ALA A 91 -10.89 19.78 -6.05
CA ALA A 91 -11.05 20.12 -7.46
C ALA A 91 -10.17 19.22 -8.32
N GLY A 92 -10.78 18.24 -9.00
CA GLY A 92 -10.09 17.34 -9.92
C GLY A 92 -9.46 16.09 -9.27
N TYR A 93 -9.76 15.79 -8.00
CA TYR A 93 -9.36 14.53 -7.38
C TYR A 93 -10.37 14.00 -6.37
N GLN A 94 -10.43 12.68 -6.26
CA GLN A 94 -11.10 11.96 -5.18
C GLN A 94 -10.18 10.82 -4.77
N ALA A 95 -9.81 10.71 -3.49
CA ALA A 95 -8.84 9.69 -3.07
C ALA A 95 -9.32 8.24 -3.30
N ASN A 96 -10.64 8.03 -3.35
CA ASN A 96 -11.25 6.75 -3.71
C ASN A 96 -11.44 6.56 -5.23
N ASP A 97 -10.94 7.47 -6.08
CA ASP A 97 -10.85 7.23 -7.52
C ASP A 97 -9.97 5.98 -7.74
N PRO A 98 -10.50 4.93 -8.37
CA PRO A 98 -9.73 3.72 -8.61
C PRO A 98 -8.40 3.94 -9.33
N GLU A 99 -8.26 4.98 -10.18
CA GLU A 99 -6.99 5.24 -10.91
C GLU A 99 -5.91 5.73 -9.94
N LEU A 100 -6.31 6.61 -9.01
CA LEU A 100 -5.41 7.12 -7.99
C LEU A 100 -5.04 6.03 -6.98
N LEU A 101 -6.01 5.18 -6.59
CA LEU A 101 -5.76 4.01 -5.75
C LEU A 101 -4.78 3.03 -6.42
N LEU A 102 -4.96 2.75 -7.73
CA LEU A 102 -4.06 1.89 -8.50
C LEU A 102 -2.67 2.50 -8.58
N TRP A 103 -2.55 3.80 -8.88
CA TRP A 103 -1.28 4.52 -8.91
C TRP A 103 -0.53 4.35 -7.58
N VAL A 104 -1.18 4.69 -6.46
CA VAL A 104 -0.59 4.58 -5.12
C VAL A 104 -0.19 3.14 -4.82
N HIS A 105 -1.05 2.16 -5.09
CA HIS A 105 -0.74 0.74 -4.87
C HIS A 105 0.47 0.28 -5.71
N ALA A 106 0.53 0.66 -6.98
CA ALA A 106 1.64 0.31 -7.87
C ALA A 106 2.98 0.87 -7.36
N THR A 107 2.99 2.11 -6.82
CA THR A 107 4.21 2.68 -6.22
C THR A 107 4.69 1.90 -5.00
N LEU A 108 3.78 1.36 -4.19
CA LEU A 108 4.10 0.55 -3.01
C LEU A 108 4.68 -0.80 -3.43
N VAL A 109 4.04 -1.49 -4.39
CA VAL A 109 4.52 -2.76 -4.95
C VAL A 109 5.91 -2.61 -5.57
N ASP A 110 6.11 -1.63 -6.44
CA ASP A 110 7.42 -1.37 -7.06
C ASP A 110 8.48 -1.03 -6.01
N THR A 111 8.13 -0.26 -4.98
CA THR A 111 9.04 0.06 -3.88
C THR A 111 9.42 -1.17 -3.08
N ALA A 112 8.45 -2.00 -2.67
CA ALA A 112 8.69 -3.19 -1.88
C ALA A 112 9.62 -4.17 -2.62
N LEU A 113 9.35 -4.44 -3.89
CA LEU A 113 10.18 -5.32 -4.72
C LEU A 113 11.61 -4.79 -4.87
N ARG A 114 11.79 -3.48 -5.09
CA ARG A 114 13.12 -2.87 -5.22
C ARG A 114 13.90 -2.91 -3.92
N VAL A 115 13.28 -2.54 -2.80
CA VAL A 115 13.95 -2.50 -1.50
C VAL A 115 14.32 -3.92 -1.05
N TYR A 116 13.39 -4.87 -1.14
CA TYR A 116 13.67 -6.27 -0.83
C TYR A 116 14.82 -6.82 -1.68
N THR A 117 14.76 -6.61 -3.01
CA THR A 117 15.80 -7.06 -3.94
C THR A 117 17.17 -6.47 -3.62
N ARG A 118 17.20 -5.20 -3.19
CA ARG A 118 18.44 -4.46 -2.96
C ARG A 118 19.11 -4.81 -1.63
N PHE A 119 18.34 -5.07 -0.59
CA PHE A 119 18.83 -5.14 0.79
C PHE A 119 18.66 -6.50 1.47
N VAL A 120 17.76 -7.36 0.98
CA VAL A 120 17.51 -8.69 1.55
C VAL A 120 18.14 -9.77 0.65
N ARG A 121 17.58 -9.95 -0.54
CA ARG A 121 18.12 -10.83 -1.59
C ARG A 121 17.43 -10.59 -2.93
N PRO A 122 18.06 -10.94 -4.06
CA PRO A 122 17.36 -10.99 -5.34
C PRO A 122 16.10 -11.88 -5.31
N LEU A 123 15.00 -11.37 -5.85
CA LEU A 123 13.79 -12.14 -6.12
C LEU A 123 13.93 -12.86 -7.45
N ARG A 124 13.56 -14.14 -7.48
CA ARG A 124 13.36 -14.85 -8.74
C ARG A 124 12.13 -14.30 -9.44
N ARG A 125 12.08 -14.44 -10.78
CA ARG A 125 10.96 -13.97 -11.59
C ARG A 125 9.61 -14.46 -11.08
N ASN A 126 9.50 -15.75 -10.77
CA ASN A 126 8.27 -16.35 -10.23
C ASN A 126 7.89 -15.81 -8.85
N GLU A 127 8.86 -15.36 -8.03
CA GLU A 127 8.57 -14.75 -6.72
C GLU A 127 8.05 -13.32 -6.91
N ALA A 128 8.61 -12.56 -7.86
CA ALA A 128 8.11 -11.23 -8.20
C ALA A 128 6.70 -11.28 -8.84
N GLU A 129 6.45 -12.24 -9.73
CA GLU A 129 5.13 -12.49 -10.32
C GLU A 129 4.12 -12.89 -9.23
N ALA A 130 4.48 -13.82 -8.32
CA ALA A 130 3.62 -14.20 -7.21
C ALA A 130 3.33 -13.02 -6.26
N TYR A 131 4.31 -12.17 -5.96
CA TYR A 131 4.10 -10.97 -5.15
C TYR A 131 3.11 -10.01 -5.80
N TYR A 132 3.24 -9.79 -7.12
CA TYR A 132 2.32 -8.95 -7.88
C TYR A 132 0.90 -9.53 -7.89
N ASP A 133 0.75 -10.81 -8.21
CA ASP A 133 -0.55 -11.49 -8.25
C ASP A 133 -1.23 -11.48 -6.89
N GLU A 134 -0.49 -11.73 -5.82
CA GLU A 134 -0.99 -11.65 -4.45
C GLU A 134 -1.40 -10.22 -4.10
N SER A 135 -0.58 -9.21 -4.43
CA SER A 135 -0.85 -7.81 -4.07
C SER A 135 -2.13 -7.27 -4.71
N THR A 136 -2.59 -7.83 -5.83
CA THR A 136 -3.89 -7.48 -6.44
C THR A 136 -5.06 -7.66 -5.48
N ARG A 137 -5.00 -8.65 -4.57
CA ARG A 137 -6.04 -8.87 -3.55
C ARG A 137 -6.18 -7.68 -2.62
N LEU A 138 -5.05 -7.04 -2.28
CA LEU A 138 -5.03 -5.85 -1.45
C LEU A 138 -5.55 -4.63 -2.24
N ALA A 139 -5.17 -4.50 -3.50
CA ALA A 139 -5.70 -3.45 -4.37
C ALA A 139 -7.23 -3.54 -4.49
N GLU A 140 -7.77 -4.73 -4.75
CA GLU A 140 -9.20 -5.01 -4.78
C GLU A 140 -9.87 -4.66 -3.45
N LEU A 141 -9.28 -5.11 -2.34
CA LEU A 141 -9.79 -4.84 -1.01
C LEU A 141 -9.84 -3.33 -0.72
N LEU A 142 -8.93 -2.53 -1.27
CA LEU A 142 -8.90 -1.07 -1.11
C LEU A 142 -9.80 -0.32 -2.10
N GLY A 143 -10.37 -0.99 -3.11
CA GLY A 143 -11.34 -0.41 -4.05
C GLY A 143 -10.90 -0.36 -5.51
N VAL A 144 -9.77 -0.97 -5.88
CA VAL A 144 -9.32 -1.06 -7.28
C VAL A 144 -10.03 -2.23 -7.98
N PRO A 145 -10.79 -2.03 -9.08
CA PRO A 145 -11.42 -3.11 -9.81
C PRO A 145 -10.40 -4.09 -10.42
N ARG A 146 -10.72 -5.39 -10.37
CA ARG A 146 -9.85 -6.48 -10.84
C ARG A 146 -9.54 -6.49 -12.34
N HIS A 147 -10.31 -5.77 -13.15
CA HIS A 147 -10.21 -5.77 -14.62
C HIS A 147 -9.45 -4.55 -15.18
N ARG A 148 -8.62 -3.91 -14.36
CA ARG A 148 -7.71 -2.87 -14.79
C ARG A 148 -6.30 -3.38 -15.03
#